data_AF-N6V2P1-F1
#
_entry.id   AF-N6V2P1-F1
#
_cell.length_a   1.000
_cell.length_b   1.000
_cell.length_c   1.000
_cell.angle_alpha   90.00
_cell.angle_beta   90.00
_cell.angle_gamma   90.00
#
_symmetry.space_group_name_H-M   'P 1'
#
loop_
_entity.id
_entity.type
_entity.pdbx_description
1 polymer ?
#
loop_
_entity_poly.entity_id
_entity_poly.type
_entity_poly.pdbx_seq_one_letter_code
_entity_poly.pdbx_strand_id
1 'polypeptide(L)' 'MLIIIVRSMLDYEALTRKLFFGNNNVKRFRTFVSMERVKVGLSVPLE' A
#
# COMPACT_ATOMS: atom_id res chain seq x y z
N MET A 1 -0.54 -3.82 7.95
CA MET A 1 -0.93 -2.69 7.08
C MET A 1 0.28 -2.31 6.25
N LEU A 2 0.20 -2.31 4.93
CA LEU A 2 1.31 -1.96 4.04
C LEU A 2 0.97 -0.63 3.35
N ILE A 3 1.88 0.34 3.46
CA ILE A 3 1.81 1.62 2.75
C ILE A 3 2.98 1.65 1.78
N ILE A 4 2.70 1.92 0.51
CA ILE A 4 3.69 2.04 -0.56
C ILE A 4 3.41 3.26 -1.41
N ILE A 5 4.45 3.82 -2.02
CA ILE A 5 4.35 4.91 -2.99
C ILE A 5 4.85 4.35 -4.32
N VAL A 6 4.02 4.44 -5.35
CA VAL A 6 4.34 4.00 -6.71
C VAL A 6 4.16 5.16 -7.67
N ARG A 7 4.89 5.15 -8.79
CA ARG A 7 4.81 6.19 -9.83
C ARG A 7 3.58 6.01 -10.72
N SER A 8 3.14 4.78 -10.95
CA SER A 8 1.99 4.45 -11.79
C SER A 8 1.26 3.19 -11.28
N MET A 9 0.06 2.94 -11.81
CA MET A 9 -0.66 1.68 -11.54
C MET A 9 0.05 0.45 -12.09
N LEU A 10 0.82 0.59 -13.17
CA LEU A 10 1.62 -0.50 -13.74
C LEU A 10 2.72 -0.94 -12.76
N ASP A 11 3.38 0.03 -12.11
CA ASP A 11 4.40 -0.27 -11.09
C ASP A 11 3.77 -0.98 -9.88
N TYR A 12 2.56 -0.60 -9.49
CA TYR A 12 1.80 -1.28 -8.43
C TYR A 12 1.47 -2.73 -8.80
N GLU A 13 1.01 -3.01 -10.03
CA GLU A 13 0.71 -4.37 -10.49
C GLU A 13 1.96 -5.26 -10.51
N ALA A 14 3.08 -4.74 -11.01
CA ALA A 14 4.35 -5.47 -11.02
C ALA A 14 4.82 -5.80 -9.58
N LEU A 15 4.71 -4.82 -8.67
CA LEU A 15 5.08 -5.00 -7.27
C LEU A 15 4.19 -6.02 -6.56
N THR A 16 2.86 -5.92 -6.74
CA THR A 16 1.91 -6.85 -6.11
C THR A 16 2.03 -8.27 -6.64
N ARG A 17 2.32 -8.46 -7.94
CA ARG A 17 2.72 -9.77 -8.47
C ARG A 17 3.95 -10.32 -7.76
N LYS A 18 5.01 -9.53 -7.61
CA LYS A 18 6.23 -10.00 -6.96
C LYS A 18 6.05 -10.33 -5.48
N LEU A 19 5.27 -9.53 -4.75
CA LEU A 19 5.13 -9.66 -3.29
C LEU A 19 4.05 -10.66 -2.87
N PHE A 20 2.95 -10.73 -3.62
CA PHE A 20 1.76 -11.45 -3.20
C PHE A 20 1.45 -12.67 -4.08
N PHE A 21 1.75 -12.64 -5.39
CA PHE A 21 1.57 -13.83 -6.23
C PHE A 21 2.73 -14.80 -6.00
N GLY A 22 2.42 -15.96 -5.41
CA GLY A 22 3.39 -16.99 -5.04
C GLY A 22 3.70 -17.06 -3.54
N ASN A 23 3.21 -16.12 -2.74
CA ASN A 23 3.33 -16.17 -1.29
C ASN A 23 2.11 -16.88 -0.68
N ASN A 24 2.29 -18.12 -0.25
CA ASN A 24 1.21 -18.95 0.30
C ASN A 24 0.63 -18.40 1.62
N ASN A 25 1.28 -17.40 2.24
CA ASN A 25 0.79 -16.73 3.44
C ASN A 25 -0.24 -15.63 3.14
N VAL A 26 -0.42 -15.24 1.86
CA VAL A 26 -1.35 -14.18 1.46
C VAL A 26 -2.57 -14.81 0.80
N LYS A 27 -3.62 -15.08 1.60
CA LYS A 27 -4.88 -15.68 1.11
C LYS A 27 -5.79 -14.68 0.37
N ARG A 28 -5.82 -13.43 0.83
CA ARG A 28 -6.62 -12.35 0.24
C ARG A 28 -6.02 -11.01 0.67
N PHE A 29 -5.95 -10.06 -0.25
CA PHE A 29 -5.58 -8.68 0.07
C PHE A 29 -6.56 -7.72 -0.59
N ARG A 30 -6.71 -6.54 0.00
CA ARG A 30 -7.52 -5.44 -0.54
C ARG A 30 -6.63 -4.20 -0.57
N THR A 31 -6.60 -3.52 -1.71
CA THR A 31 -5.84 -2.29 -1.88
C THR A 31 -6.78 -1.10 -1.84
N PHE A 32 -6.36 -0.06 -1.15
CA PHE A 32 -6.98 1.26 -1.18
C PHE A 32 -6.01 2.24 -1.80
N VAL A 33 -6.45 2.97 -2.81
CA VAL A 33 -5.64 4.00 -3.48
C VAL A 33 -6.09 5.36 -2.95
N SER A 34 -5.13 6.12 -2.41
CA SER A 34 -5.36 7.51 -2.02
C SER A 34 -5.17 8.39 -3.26
N MET A 35 -6.27 8.96 -3.74
CA MET A 35 -6.26 9.88 -4.90
C MET A 35 -5.63 11.23 -4.54
N GLU A 36 -5.86 11.69 -3.30
CA GLU A 36 -5.33 12.96 -2.79
C GLU A 36 -5.02 12.84 -1.29
N ARG A 37 -3.98 13.55 -0.84
CA ARG A 37 -3.51 13.57 0.55
C ARG A 37 -4.02 14.80 1.29
N VAL A 38 -5.28 14.78 1.71
CA VAL A 38 -5.93 15.92 2.39
C VAL A 38 -5.48 16.13 3.84
N LYS A 39 -5.04 15.07 4.52
CA LYS A 39 -4.50 15.13 5.89
C LYS A 39 -3.36 14.13 6.02
N VAL A 40 -2.16 14.63 6.31
CA VAL A 40 -0.97 13.82 6.57
C VAL A 40 -0.41 14.21 7.93
N GLY A 41 -0.09 13.22 8.76
CA GLY A 41 0.45 13.46 10.08
C GLY A 41 0.98 12.17 10.68
N LEU A 42 2.23 12.21 11.14
CA LEU A 42 2.83 11.17 11.98
C LEU A 42 2.96 11.65 13.43
N SER A 43 2.39 12.82 13.74
CA SER A 43 2.43 13.44 15.05
C SER A 43 1.57 12.65 16.04
N VAL A 44 2.24 12.04 17.00
CA VAL A 44 1.60 11.43 18.17
C VAL A 44 1.45 12.52 19.23
N PRO A 45 0.23 12.81 19.71
CA PRO A 45 0.04 13.74 20.81
C PRO A 45 0.73 13.16 22.06
N LEU A 46 1.62 13.94 22.66
CA LEU A 46 2.23 13.66 23.95
C LEU A 46 1.59 14.61 24.97
N GLU A 47 0.50 14.18 25.59
CA GLU A 47 -0.01 14.71 26.87
C GLU A 47 -0.21 13.53 27.83
#